data_AF-A0A4U0V3A8-F1
#
_entry.id   AF-A0A4U0V3A8-F1
#
_cell.length_a   1.000
_cell.length_b   1.000
_cell.length_c   1.000
_cell.angle_alpha   90.00
_cell.angle_beta   90.00
_cell.angle_gamma   90.00
#
_symmetry.space_group_name_H-M   'P 1'
#
loop_
_entity.id
_entity.type
_entity.pdbx_description
1 polymer ?
#
loop_
_entity_poly.entity_id
_entity_poly.type
_entity_poly.pdbx_seq_one_letter_code
_entity_poly.pdbx_strand_id
1 'polypeptide(L)'
;NISYGTFINFRNRNSTQSPGNLTVDEALPYLFEHSDTWYKDSVLHSYSYGVAHTKEEVEANQLIPSKWINPLETRLPLALNLKIYCFYGIGKDTERAYYYREDLDPASKTNVTIDRDVNVGEADHGVVMGEGDGTVNLLSSGYMCAKGWKMKRYNPGGVQVKTFEMPHEPDRFSPRGGPNTGDHVDILGRSSLNDLSLRVAGGKGDLIEETIHSNIMKYADNVQIWDDEA
;
A
#
# COMPACT_ATOMS: atom_id res chain seq x y z
N ASN A 1 -2.41 -7.72 19.50
CA ASN A 1 -3.55 -7.18 18.74
C ASN A 1 -3.18 -5.78 18.28
N ILE A 2 -2.44 -5.69 17.18
CA ILE A 2 -1.97 -4.42 16.63
C ILE A 2 -3.16 -3.74 15.96
N SER A 3 -3.43 -2.51 16.35
CA SER A 3 -4.34 -1.66 15.59
C SER A 3 -3.62 -1.27 14.31
N TYR A 4 -4.16 -1.66 13.16
CA TYR A 4 -3.76 -1.12 11.85
C TYR A 4 -4.04 0.39 11.71
N GLY A 5 -4.42 1.08 12.78
CA GLY A 5 -4.58 2.54 12.80
C GLY A 5 -3.24 3.28 12.85
N THR A 6 -2.27 2.85 13.65
CA THR A 6 -1.06 3.65 13.92
C THR A 6 0.02 3.52 12.83
N PHE A 7 0.66 4.63 12.47
CA PHE A 7 1.71 4.72 11.44
C PHE A 7 3.01 5.33 12.01
N ILE A 8 2.91 6.46 12.71
CA ILE A 8 4.03 7.09 13.44
C ILE A 8 3.76 6.95 14.94
N ASN A 9 4.75 6.51 15.72
CA ASN A 9 4.62 6.37 17.17
C ASN A 9 5.72 7.16 17.88
N PHE A 10 5.35 7.98 18.87
CA PHE A 10 6.30 8.64 19.75
C PHE A 10 6.27 8.03 21.15
N ARG A 11 7.45 7.69 21.70
CA ARG A 11 7.58 7.11 23.04
C ARG A 11 7.26 8.10 24.16
N ASN A 12 7.77 9.33 24.04
CA ASN A 12 7.56 10.39 25.00
C ASN A 12 6.51 11.36 24.46
N ARG A 13 5.50 11.69 25.26
CA ARG A 13 4.43 12.65 24.89
C ARG A 13 4.64 13.97 25.62
N ASN A 14 5.83 14.54 25.44
CA ASN A 14 6.30 15.62 26.29
C ASN A 14 6.56 16.94 25.55
N SER A 15 6.40 16.97 24.22
CA SER A 15 6.57 18.19 23.43
C SER A 15 5.63 18.25 22.23
N THR A 16 5.56 19.43 21.59
CA THR A 16 4.86 19.63 20.32
C THR A 16 5.45 18.80 19.18
N GLN A 17 6.73 18.41 19.27
CA GLN A 17 7.41 17.59 18.28
C GLN A 17 7.08 16.10 18.42
N SER A 18 6.51 15.69 19.56
CA SER A 18 6.21 14.30 19.91
C SER A 18 4.75 14.12 20.36
N PRO A 19 3.76 14.31 19.43
CA PRO A 19 2.34 14.32 19.76
C PRO A 19 1.77 12.96 20.22
N GLY A 20 2.51 11.85 20.07
CA GLY A 20 2.10 10.51 20.50
C GLY A 20 1.94 9.52 19.35
N ASN A 21 0.89 8.71 19.36
CA ASN A 21 0.66 7.76 18.27
C ASN A 21 -0.23 8.44 17.23
N LEU A 22 0.22 8.44 15.97
CA LEU A 22 -0.47 9.07 14.86
C LEU A 22 -0.95 8.01 13.88
N THR A 23 -2.21 8.14 13.45
CA THR A 23 -2.75 7.45 12.28
C THR A 23 -2.18 8.03 10.98
N VAL A 24 -2.50 7.43 9.83
CA VAL A 24 -2.07 8.00 8.53
C VAL A 24 -2.66 9.40 8.31
N ASP A 25 -3.93 9.59 8.67
CA ASP A 25 -4.64 10.87 8.55
C ASP A 25 -4.01 11.97 9.44
N GLU A 26 -3.44 11.59 10.58
CA GLU A 26 -2.74 12.50 11.50
C GLU A 26 -1.25 12.66 11.15
N ALA A 27 -0.63 11.62 10.59
CA ALA A 27 0.80 11.61 10.24
C ALA A 27 1.11 12.56 9.07
N LEU A 28 0.24 12.63 8.05
CA LEU A 28 0.46 13.53 6.91
C LEU A 28 0.51 15.01 7.32
N PRO A 29 -0.48 15.57 8.06
CA PRO A 29 -0.39 16.93 8.59
C PRO A 29 0.86 17.17 9.43
N TYR A 30 1.21 16.23 10.31
CA TYR A 30 2.42 16.31 11.14
C TYR A 30 3.68 16.42 10.28
N LEU A 31 3.82 15.56 9.26
CA LEU A 31 4.96 15.60 8.32
C LEU A 31 5.01 16.92 7.56
N PHE A 32 3.87 17.44 7.09
CA PHE A 32 3.83 18.70 6.36
C PHE A 32 4.13 19.93 7.23
N GLU A 33 3.82 19.89 8.52
CA GLU A 33 4.22 20.92 9.48
C GLU A 33 5.74 20.94 9.72
N HIS A 34 6.38 19.76 9.64
CA HIS A 34 7.81 19.58 9.91
C HIS A 34 8.66 19.45 8.64
N SER A 35 8.08 19.67 7.46
CA SER A 35 8.77 19.66 6.17
C SER A 35 8.88 21.05 5.58
N ASP A 36 9.87 21.27 4.72
CA ASP A 36 9.99 22.53 3.98
C ASP A 36 8.74 22.81 3.14
N THR A 37 8.38 24.10 3.04
CA THR A 37 7.18 24.57 2.34
C THR A 37 7.15 24.13 0.88
N TRP A 38 8.28 24.16 0.17
CA TRP A 38 8.35 23.74 -1.23
C TRP A 38 7.97 22.27 -1.43
N TYR A 39 8.35 21.40 -0.49
CA TYR A 39 8.04 19.97 -0.56
C TYR A 39 6.56 19.75 -0.29
N LYS A 40 6.05 20.34 0.79
CA LYS A 40 4.62 20.34 1.11
C LYS A 40 3.77 20.81 -0.08
N ASP A 41 4.12 21.95 -0.67
CA ASP A 41 3.37 22.55 -1.78
C ASP A 41 3.41 21.65 -3.01
N SER A 42 4.58 21.09 -3.35
CA SER A 42 4.71 20.14 -4.46
C SER A 42 3.84 18.90 -4.24
N VAL A 43 3.82 18.38 -3.01
CA VAL A 43 3.08 17.17 -2.68
C VAL A 43 1.57 17.42 -2.73
N LEU A 44 1.09 18.47 -2.07
CA LEU A 44 -0.34 18.82 -2.03
C LEU A 44 -0.89 19.27 -3.39
N HIS A 45 -0.04 19.82 -4.26
CA HIS A 45 -0.43 20.17 -5.62
C HIS A 45 -0.59 18.92 -6.51
N SER A 46 0.25 17.91 -6.34
CA SER A 46 0.33 16.77 -7.26
C SER A 46 -0.45 15.54 -6.83
N TYR A 47 -0.71 15.36 -5.54
CA TYR A 47 -1.28 14.12 -5.00
C TYR A 47 -2.51 14.36 -4.14
N SER A 48 -3.37 13.34 -4.10
CA SER A 48 -4.49 13.26 -3.18
C SER A 48 -4.36 12.04 -2.26
N TYR A 49 -4.93 12.16 -1.06
CA TYR A 49 -4.82 11.17 0.02
C TYR A 49 -6.17 10.73 0.58
N GLY A 50 -7.25 11.16 -0.06
CA GLY A 50 -8.60 10.90 0.40
C GLY A 50 -9.16 9.59 -0.12
N VAL A 51 -10.43 9.38 0.21
CA VAL A 51 -11.25 8.28 -0.28
C VAL A 51 -12.55 8.90 -0.77
N ALA A 52 -12.91 8.63 -2.01
CA ALA A 52 -14.21 9.04 -2.53
C ALA A 52 -15.28 8.04 -2.08
N HIS A 53 -16.22 8.53 -1.29
CA HIS A 53 -17.23 7.69 -0.64
C HIS A 53 -18.50 7.55 -1.45
N THR A 54 -18.66 8.26 -2.57
CA THR A 54 -19.79 8.09 -3.48
C THR A 54 -19.36 8.07 -4.94
N LYS A 55 -20.19 7.48 -5.79
CA LYS A 55 -20.03 7.51 -7.25
C LYS A 55 -20.01 8.94 -7.80
N GLU A 56 -20.86 9.83 -7.29
CA GLU A 56 -20.90 11.22 -7.70
C GLU A 56 -19.56 11.91 -7.43
N GLU A 57 -18.95 11.64 -6.27
CA GLU A 57 -17.63 12.15 -5.92
C GLU A 57 -16.55 11.60 -6.87
N VAL A 58 -16.58 10.30 -7.16
CA VAL A 58 -15.64 9.65 -8.10
C VAL A 58 -15.74 10.24 -9.50
N GLU A 59 -16.95 10.51 -10.01
CA GLU A 59 -17.15 11.14 -11.32
C GLU A 59 -16.68 12.61 -11.31
N ALA A 60 -16.96 13.37 -10.24
CA ALA A 60 -16.47 14.74 -10.10
C ALA A 60 -14.93 14.78 -10.08
N ASN A 61 -14.29 13.83 -9.40
CA ASN A 61 -12.83 13.71 -9.29
C ASN A 61 -12.15 13.41 -10.62
N GLN A 62 -12.85 12.87 -11.63
CA GLN A 62 -12.28 12.66 -12.97
C GLN A 62 -11.77 13.97 -13.61
N LEU A 63 -12.31 15.11 -13.21
CA LEU A 63 -11.94 16.43 -13.73
C LEU A 63 -10.75 17.06 -12.99
N ILE A 64 -10.19 16.38 -11.98
CA ILE A 64 -9.15 16.91 -11.10
C ILE A 64 -7.85 16.11 -11.30
N PRO A 65 -6.86 16.64 -12.05
CA PRO A 65 -5.65 15.88 -12.39
C PRO A 65 -4.84 15.35 -11.20
N SER A 66 -4.82 16.07 -10.07
CA SER A 66 -4.11 15.63 -8.85
C SER A 66 -4.71 14.38 -8.20
N LYS A 67 -5.93 13.97 -8.58
CA LYS A 67 -6.61 12.78 -8.06
C LYS A 67 -6.45 11.54 -8.93
N TRP A 68 -5.98 11.69 -10.18
CA TRP A 68 -5.95 10.58 -11.17
C TRP A 68 -5.09 9.39 -10.77
N ILE A 69 -4.08 9.62 -9.93
CA ILE A 69 -3.21 8.54 -9.43
C ILE A 69 -3.82 7.82 -8.22
N ASN A 70 -4.83 8.39 -7.55
CA ASN A 70 -5.47 7.78 -6.39
C ASN A 70 -6.64 6.87 -6.84
N PRO A 71 -6.49 5.53 -6.77
CA PRO A 71 -7.53 4.60 -7.19
C PRO A 71 -8.71 4.52 -6.22
N LEU A 72 -8.63 5.16 -5.05
CA LEU A 72 -9.72 5.31 -4.09
C LEU A 72 -10.55 6.57 -4.32
N GLU A 73 -10.10 7.48 -5.18
CA GLU A 73 -10.81 8.72 -5.52
C GLU A 73 -11.28 8.76 -6.97
N THR A 74 -10.74 7.89 -7.83
CA THR A 74 -11.03 7.84 -9.26
C THR A 74 -11.36 6.43 -9.71
N ARG A 75 -12.11 6.32 -10.81
CA ARG A 75 -12.52 5.03 -11.38
C ARG A 75 -11.64 4.60 -12.55
N LEU A 76 -11.72 3.30 -12.85
CA LEU A 76 -11.25 2.73 -14.09
C LEU A 76 -11.97 3.36 -15.30
N PRO A 77 -11.32 3.37 -16.48
CA PRO A 77 -11.94 3.84 -17.71
C PRO A 77 -13.11 2.95 -18.13
N LEU A 78 -14.05 3.51 -18.89
CA LEU A 78 -15.17 2.78 -19.50
C LEU A 78 -14.68 1.99 -20.72
N ALA A 79 -13.88 0.96 -20.49
CA ALA A 79 -13.22 0.19 -21.54
C ALA A 79 -13.60 -1.29 -21.45
N LEU A 80 -14.54 -1.73 -22.30
CA LEU A 80 -15.09 -3.10 -22.28
C LEU A 80 -14.05 -4.20 -22.55
N ASN A 81 -12.96 -3.87 -23.26
CA ASN A 81 -11.91 -4.82 -23.61
C ASN A 81 -10.70 -4.74 -22.66
N LEU A 82 -10.72 -3.84 -21.68
CA LEU A 82 -9.66 -3.76 -20.68
C LEU A 82 -9.76 -4.96 -19.74
N LYS A 83 -8.62 -5.58 -19.44
CA LYS A 83 -8.47 -6.63 -18.44
C LYS A 83 -7.29 -6.25 -17.55
N ILE A 84 -7.43 -6.47 -16.24
CA ILE A 84 -6.40 -6.20 -15.24
C ILE A 84 -5.98 -7.51 -14.60
N TYR A 85 -4.68 -7.74 -14.56
CA TYR A 85 -4.07 -8.89 -13.89
C TYR A 85 -3.15 -8.36 -12.79
N CYS A 86 -3.46 -8.67 -11.54
CA CYS A 86 -2.70 -8.23 -10.39
C CYS A 86 -1.80 -9.35 -9.90
N PHE A 87 -0.51 -9.22 -10.16
CA PHE A 87 0.52 -10.16 -9.72
C PHE A 87 1.36 -9.48 -8.64
N TYR A 88 1.36 -10.02 -7.43
CA TYR A 88 2.14 -9.44 -6.33
C TYR A 88 2.64 -10.50 -5.36
N GLY A 89 3.76 -10.18 -4.72
CA GLY A 89 4.37 -10.99 -3.69
C GLY A 89 3.62 -10.91 -2.37
N ILE A 90 3.62 -12.01 -1.61
CA ILE A 90 3.08 -12.07 -0.26
C ILE A 90 3.98 -12.87 0.67
N GLY A 91 3.78 -12.73 1.97
CA GLY A 91 4.43 -13.57 2.97
C GLY A 91 5.87 -13.17 3.29
N LYS A 92 6.30 -11.98 2.90
CA LYS A 92 7.55 -11.37 3.34
C LYS A 92 7.27 -10.21 4.31
N ASP A 93 7.99 -10.20 5.43
CA ASP A 93 7.89 -9.14 6.43
C ASP A 93 8.19 -7.78 5.80
N THR A 94 7.26 -6.85 5.97
CA THR A 94 7.25 -5.53 5.33
C THR A 94 7.04 -4.45 6.37
N GLU A 95 7.85 -3.39 6.32
CA GLU A 95 7.74 -2.29 7.29
C GLU A 95 6.35 -1.64 7.24
N ARG A 96 5.75 -1.42 8.42
CA ARG A 96 4.36 -0.95 8.55
C ARG A 96 4.22 0.29 9.42
N ALA A 97 5.02 0.44 10.46
CA ALA A 97 5.00 1.60 11.33
C ALA A 97 6.37 1.79 11.98
N TYR A 98 6.64 3.01 12.44
CA TYR A 98 7.93 3.35 13.03
C TYR A 98 7.76 4.06 14.37
N TYR A 99 8.73 3.85 15.25
CA TYR A 99 8.90 4.60 16.49
C TYR A 99 9.91 5.71 16.27
N TYR A 100 9.54 6.91 16.70
CA TYR A 100 10.37 8.10 16.63
C TYR A 100 10.65 8.66 18.02
N ARG A 101 11.78 9.35 18.11
CA ARG A 101 12.18 10.18 19.25
C ARG A 101 12.62 11.54 18.77
N GLU A 102 12.62 12.50 19.67
CA GLU A 102 13.22 13.80 19.43
C GLU A 102 14.73 13.66 19.25
N ASP A 103 15.26 14.41 18.30
CA ASP A 103 16.69 14.56 18.09
C ASP A 103 17.16 15.80 18.84
N LEU A 104 17.98 15.59 19.87
CA LEU A 104 18.49 16.64 20.73
C LEU A 104 19.89 17.09 20.28
N ASP A 105 20.45 16.51 19.22
CA ASP A 105 21.76 16.89 18.70
C ASP A 105 21.67 18.27 18.00
N PRO A 106 22.39 19.30 18.50
CA PRO A 106 22.42 20.62 17.86
C PRO A 106 22.98 20.61 16.42
N ALA A 107 23.70 19.57 16.02
CA ALA A 107 24.21 19.40 14.66
C ALA A 107 23.20 18.74 13.71
N SER A 108 22.11 18.17 14.23
CA SER A 108 21.08 17.54 13.42
C SER A 108 20.27 18.57 12.64
N LYS A 109 19.89 18.20 11.42
CA LYS A 109 19.00 19.01 10.58
C LYS A 109 17.52 18.66 10.77
N THR A 110 17.24 17.63 11.56
CA THR A 110 15.90 17.09 11.76
C THR A 110 15.54 17.12 13.23
N ASN A 111 14.28 17.47 13.53
CA ASN A 111 13.78 17.53 14.90
C ASN A 111 13.49 16.15 15.50
N VAL A 112 13.26 15.14 14.65
CA VAL A 112 12.89 13.78 15.06
C VAL A 112 13.66 12.73 14.25
N THR A 113 14.01 11.63 14.90
CA THR A 113 14.71 10.49 14.30
C THR A 113 14.08 9.16 14.75
N ILE A 114 14.31 8.09 13.99
CA ILE A 114 13.81 6.76 14.35
C ILE A 114 14.47 6.31 15.67
N ASP A 115 13.66 5.88 16.63
CA ASP A 115 14.13 5.41 17.93
C ASP A 115 14.57 3.94 17.84
N ARG A 116 15.83 3.74 17.47
CA ARG A 116 16.44 2.42 17.31
C ARG A 116 16.57 1.62 18.61
N ASP A 117 16.36 2.26 19.75
CA ASP A 117 16.43 1.60 21.07
C ASP A 117 15.11 0.86 21.41
N VAL A 118 14.05 1.05 20.62
CA VAL A 118 12.75 0.40 20.84
C VAL A 118 12.75 -1.02 20.29
N ASN A 119 12.69 -1.99 21.22
CA ASN A 119 12.55 -3.42 20.93
C ASN A 119 11.42 -3.99 21.80
N VAL A 120 10.17 -3.62 21.49
CA VAL A 120 8.99 -3.95 22.30
C VAL A 120 7.89 -4.54 21.42
N GLY A 121 7.35 -5.69 21.83
CA GLY A 121 6.31 -6.38 21.07
C GLY A 121 6.84 -6.88 19.73
N GLU A 122 6.21 -6.44 18.63
CA GLU A 122 6.62 -6.76 17.26
C GLU A 122 7.53 -5.67 16.65
N ALA A 123 7.96 -4.69 17.46
CA ALA A 123 8.92 -3.68 17.03
C ALA A 123 10.36 -4.18 17.21
N ASP A 124 11.16 -4.10 16.16
CA ASP A 124 12.60 -4.38 16.15
C ASP A 124 13.34 -3.10 15.72
N HIS A 125 14.24 -2.60 16.57
CA HIS A 125 14.95 -1.33 16.38
C HIS A 125 14.05 -0.15 15.94
N GLY A 126 12.86 -0.06 16.54
CA GLY A 126 11.88 0.98 16.26
C GLY A 126 11.06 0.77 14.98
N VAL A 127 11.21 -0.37 14.29
CA VAL A 127 10.44 -0.71 13.09
C VAL A 127 9.42 -1.79 13.45
N VAL A 128 8.15 -1.55 13.11
CA VAL A 128 7.07 -2.54 13.23
C VAL A 128 6.85 -3.18 11.88
N MET A 129 6.96 -4.50 11.82
CA MET A 129 6.70 -5.27 10.60
C MET A 129 5.21 -5.60 10.44
N GLY A 130 4.82 -5.83 9.20
CA GLY A 130 3.52 -6.34 8.79
C GLY A 130 3.65 -7.21 7.54
N GLU A 131 2.51 -7.60 6.98
CA GLU A 131 2.47 -8.48 5.81
C GLU A 131 2.67 -7.69 4.50
N GLY A 132 3.45 -8.25 3.57
CA GLY A 132 3.65 -7.70 2.23
C GLY A 132 4.68 -8.47 1.40
N ASP A 133 5.39 -7.75 0.53
CA ASP A 133 6.44 -8.27 -0.36
C ASP A 133 7.87 -7.86 0.06
N GLY A 134 8.03 -7.32 1.27
CA GLY A 134 9.27 -6.76 1.79
C GLY A 134 9.43 -5.26 1.57
N THR A 135 8.55 -4.61 0.81
CA THR A 135 8.56 -3.15 0.59
C THR A 135 7.15 -2.56 0.60
N VAL A 136 6.22 -3.16 -0.13
CA VAL A 136 4.84 -2.74 -0.25
C VAL A 136 3.96 -3.64 0.60
N ASN A 137 3.16 -3.02 1.46
CA ASN A 137 2.26 -3.75 2.36
C ASN A 137 1.12 -4.43 1.58
N LEU A 138 0.65 -5.55 2.12
CA LEU A 138 -0.39 -6.39 1.51
C LEU A 138 -1.67 -5.60 1.17
N LEU A 139 -2.07 -4.66 2.02
CA LEU A 139 -3.26 -3.84 1.77
C LEU A 139 -3.07 -2.93 0.55
N SER A 140 -1.89 -2.34 0.35
CA SER A 140 -1.62 -1.51 -0.83
C SER A 140 -1.56 -2.34 -2.11
N SER A 141 -0.86 -3.49 -2.08
CA SER A 141 -0.73 -4.37 -3.25
C SER A 141 -2.05 -5.05 -3.64
N GLY A 142 -2.87 -5.41 -2.65
CA GLY A 142 -4.01 -6.30 -2.85
C GLY A 142 -5.39 -5.65 -2.85
N TYR A 143 -5.61 -4.56 -2.11
CA TYR A 143 -6.98 -4.09 -1.81
C TYR A 143 -7.80 -3.77 -3.06
N MET A 144 -7.23 -3.00 -4.00
CA MET A 144 -7.94 -2.61 -5.21
C MET A 144 -8.28 -3.82 -6.07
N CYS A 145 -7.37 -4.78 -6.20
CA CYS A 145 -7.59 -5.98 -7.01
C CYS A 145 -8.56 -6.97 -6.38
N ALA A 146 -8.47 -7.13 -5.05
CA ALA A 146 -9.29 -8.07 -4.30
C ALA A 146 -10.73 -7.58 -4.11
N LYS A 147 -10.93 -6.27 -3.88
CA LYS A 147 -12.23 -5.69 -3.54
C LYS A 147 -12.53 -4.37 -4.25
N GLY A 148 -11.62 -3.39 -4.24
CA GLY A 148 -11.92 -2.03 -4.71
C GLY A 148 -12.44 -1.96 -6.16
N TRP A 149 -11.69 -2.49 -7.12
CA TRP A 149 -12.09 -2.57 -8.54
C TRP A 149 -13.13 -3.66 -8.83
N LYS A 150 -13.58 -4.41 -7.83
CA LYS A 150 -14.77 -5.27 -7.95
C LYS A 150 -16.07 -4.49 -7.64
N MET A 151 -15.98 -3.28 -7.07
CA MET A 151 -17.12 -2.39 -6.84
C MET A 151 -17.47 -1.60 -8.10
N LYS A 152 -18.77 -1.36 -8.34
CA LYS A 152 -19.21 -0.53 -9.48
C LYS A 152 -18.72 0.90 -9.37
N ARG A 153 -18.61 1.45 -8.15
CA ARG A 153 -18.08 2.80 -7.91
C ARG A 153 -16.74 3.04 -8.61
N TYR A 154 -15.76 2.16 -8.41
CA TYR A 154 -14.43 2.31 -9.00
C TYR A 154 -14.26 1.58 -10.33
N ASN A 155 -15.20 0.71 -10.72
CA ASN A 155 -15.16 -0.03 -11.98
C ASN A 155 -16.54 -0.09 -12.67
N PRO A 156 -17.06 1.05 -13.17
CA PRO A 156 -18.35 1.06 -13.85
C PRO A 156 -18.31 0.41 -15.24
N GLY A 157 -17.12 0.23 -15.81
CA GLY A 157 -16.93 -0.46 -17.09
C GLY A 157 -17.00 -1.98 -17.00
N GLY A 158 -17.05 -2.56 -15.79
CA GLY A 158 -17.05 -4.01 -15.60
C GLY A 158 -15.76 -4.67 -16.06
N VAL A 159 -14.63 -3.97 -15.93
CA VAL A 159 -13.28 -4.46 -16.27
C VAL A 159 -13.02 -5.76 -15.51
N GLN A 160 -12.61 -6.81 -16.21
CA GLN A 160 -12.25 -8.06 -15.57
C GLN A 160 -10.93 -7.87 -14.79
N VAL A 161 -10.96 -8.15 -13.50
CA VAL A 161 -9.79 -8.11 -12.61
C VAL A 161 -9.51 -9.52 -12.11
N LYS A 162 -8.28 -9.99 -12.27
CA LYS A 162 -7.82 -11.27 -11.71
C LYS A 162 -6.63 -11.06 -10.80
N THR A 163 -6.68 -11.67 -9.62
CA THR A 163 -5.58 -11.62 -8.64
C THR A 163 -4.78 -12.92 -8.67
N PHE A 164 -3.45 -12.83 -8.68
CA PHE A 164 -2.57 -13.98 -8.49
C PHE A 164 -1.50 -13.62 -7.46
N GLU A 165 -1.67 -14.14 -6.25
CA GLU A 165 -0.70 -13.96 -5.18
C GLU A 165 0.47 -14.93 -5.31
N MET A 166 1.67 -14.44 -5.03
CA MET A 166 2.92 -15.19 -5.17
C MET A 166 3.58 -15.32 -3.80
N PRO A 167 3.37 -16.46 -3.08
CA PRO A 167 4.05 -16.72 -1.82
C PRO A 167 5.56 -16.59 -1.96
N HIS A 168 6.19 -15.90 -1.01
CA HIS A 168 7.63 -15.75 -0.90
C HIS A 168 8.25 -17.03 -0.33
N GLU A 169 8.78 -17.89 -1.20
CA GLU A 169 9.41 -19.17 -0.83
C GLU A 169 10.84 -19.22 -1.38
N PRO A 170 11.79 -18.48 -0.76
CA PRO A 170 13.10 -18.30 -1.34
C PRO A 170 14.00 -19.54 -1.20
N ASP A 171 14.79 -19.80 -2.24
CA ASP A 171 15.86 -20.79 -2.21
C ASP A 171 17.05 -20.29 -1.37
N ARG A 172 17.43 -21.05 -0.34
CA ARG A 172 18.48 -20.68 0.63
C ARG A 172 19.85 -20.37 0.02
N PHE A 173 20.16 -20.92 -1.15
CA PHE A 173 21.46 -20.76 -1.82
C PHE A 173 21.38 -19.89 -3.09
N SER A 174 20.23 -19.28 -3.36
CA SER A 174 20.08 -18.34 -4.46
C SER A 174 20.26 -16.91 -3.93
N PRO A 175 21.22 -16.12 -4.47
CA PRO A 175 21.44 -14.75 -4.02
C PRO A 175 20.26 -13.81 -4.29
N ARG A 176 19.27 -14.24 -5.08
CA ARG A 176 18.04 -13.50 -5.41
C ARG A 176 16.77 -14.27 -5.03
N GLY A 177 16.83 -15.11 -4.00
CA GLY A 177 15.68 -15.90 -3.54
C GLY A 177 15.20 -16.99 -4.50
N GLY A 178 15.76 -17.13 -5.70
CA GLY A 178 15.44 -18.24 -6.59
C GLY A 178 14.08 -18.13 -7.28
N PRO A 179 13.58 -19.22 -7.89
CA PRO A 179 12.46 -19.17 -8.82
C PRO A 179 11.10 -18.92 -8.15
N ASN A 180 11.01 -19.01 -6.82
CA ASN A 180 9.77 -18.84 -6.03
C ASN A 180 9.84 -17.65 -5.06
N THR A 181 10.76 -16.72 -5.27
CA THR A 181 10.79 -15.45 -4.53
C THR A 181 9.52 -14.63 -4.80
N GLY A 182 8.98 -14.03 -3.74
CA GLY A 182 7.94 -13.00 -3.77
C GLY A 182 8.44 -11.66 -3.21
N ASP A 183 9.75 -11.44 -3.18
CA ASP A 183 10.32 -10.16 -2.76
C ASP A 183 10.08 -9.07 -3.82
N HIS A 184 9.83 -7.84 -3.37
CA HIS A 184 9.50 -6.69 -4.21
C HIS A 184 10.33 -6.55 -5.50
N VAL A 185 11.65 -6.72 -5.40
CA VAL A 185 12.55 -6.59 -6.56
C VAL A 185 12.80 -7.94 -7.21
N ASP A 186 13.07 -8.97 -6.40
CA ASP A 186 13.47 -10.27 -6.93
C ASP A 186 12.31 -11.03 -7.60
N ILE A 187 11.05 -10.64 -7.38
CA ILE A 187 9.87 -11.25 -8.03
C ILE A 187 9.95 -11.19 -9.56
N LEU A 188 10.68 -10.22 -10.15
CA LEU A 188 10.92 -10.16 -11.59
C LEU A 188 11.77 -11.33 -12.10
N GLY A 189 12.58 -11.94 -11.23
CA GLY A 189 13.32 -13.17 -11.50
C GLY A 189 12.47 -14.44 -11.39
N ARG A 190 11.24 -14.36 -10.88
CA ARG A 190 10.33 -15.49 -10.68
C ARG A 190 9.87 -16.03 -12.03
N SER A 191 10.15 -17.30 -12.31
CA SER A 191 9.81 -17.92 -13.59
C SER A 191 8.30 -17.98 -13.83
N SER A 192 7.50 -18.19 -12.78
CA SER A 192 6.04 -18.21 -12.88
C SER A 192 5.45 -16.84 -13.23
N LEU A 193 6.04 -15.73 -12.73
CA LEU A 193 5.62 -14.38 -13.11
C LEU A 193 5.87 -14.13 -14.59
N ASN A 194 7.02 -14.56 -15.08
CA ASN A 194 7.39 -14.43 -16.49
C ASN A 194 6.46 -15.25 -17.39
N ASP A 195 6.10 -16.47 -17.00
CA ASP A 195 5.10 -17.29 -17.70
C ASP A 195 3.72 -16.60 -17.73
N LEU A 196 3.25 -16.07 -16.60
CA LEU A 196 1.97 -15.34 -16.52
C LEU A 196 1.97 -14.10 -17.42
N SER A 197 3.05 -13.31 -17.38
CA SER A 197 3.22 -12.13 -18.24
C SER A 197 3.18 -12.51 -19.73
N LEU A 198 3.86 -13.59 -20.12
CA LEU A 198 3.85 -14.09 -21.50
C LEU A 198 2.47 -14.62 -21.91
N ARG A 199 1.72 -15.26 -21.01
CA ARG A 199 0.34 -15.69 -21.28
C ARG A 199 -0.56 -14.48 -21.52
N VAL A 200 -0.45 -13.42 -20.71
CA VAL A 200 -1.21 -12.18 -20.91
C VAL A 200 -0.86 -11.55 -22.25
N ALA A 201 0.44 -11.32 -22.52
CA ALA A 201 0.92 -10.71 -23.76
C ALA A 201 0.57 -11.54 -25.00
N GLY A 202 0.55 -12.87 -24.88
CA GLY A 202 0.16 -13.81 -25.93
C GLY A 202 -1.36 -13.96 -26.11
N GLY A 203 -2.19 -13.16 -25.45
CA GLY A 203 -3.65 -13.21 -25.58
C GLY A 203 -4.32 -14.40 -24.88
N LYS A 204 -3.58 -15.12 -24.02
CA LYS A 204 -4.04 -16.28 -23.25
C LYS A 204 -4.24 -15.99 -21.77
N GLY A 205 -4.37 -14.72 -21.38
CA GLY A 205 -4.60 -14.31 -19.99
C GLY A 205 -5.90 -14.87 -19.40
N ASP A 206 -6.87 -15.25 -20.23
CA ASP A 206 -8.10 -15.91 -19.77
C ASP A 206 -7.85 -17.25 -19.08
N LEU A 207 -6.74 -17.93 -19.40
CA LEU A 207 -6.30 -19.19 -18.77
C LEU A 207 -5.70 -19.01 -17.37
N ILE A 208 -5.47 -17.78 -16.92
CA ILE A 208 -4.95 -17.51 -15.58
C ILE A 208 -6.10 -17.61 -14.58
N GLU A 209 -5.98 -18.49 -13.61
CA GLU A 209 -6.95 -18.64 -12.52
C GLU A 209 -6.61 -17.71 -11.36
N GLU A 210 -7.64 -17.17 -10.70
CA GLU A 210 -7.46 -16.31 -9.53
C GLU A 210 -6.96 -17.15 -8.36
N THR A 211 -5.90 -16.68 -7.70
CA THR A 211 -5.26 -17.36 -6.58
C THR A 211 -5.03 -16.36 -5.45
N ILE A 212 -5.69 -16.59 -4.32
CA ILE A 212 -5.57 -15.79 -3.10
C ILE A 212 -5.25 -16.76 -1.95
N HIS A 213 -4.10 -16.54 -1.32
CA HIS A 213 -3.57 -17.28 -0.18
C HIS A 213 -3.53 -16.44 1.11
N SER A 214 -3.44 -15.12 0.99
CA SER A 214 -3.33 -14.17 2.08
C SER A 214 -4.67 -13.87 2.74
N ASN A 215 -4.62 -13.13 3.85
CA ASN A 215 -5.81 -12.61 4.54
C ASN A 215 -6.40 -11.34 3.90
N ILE A 216 -6.01 -10.99 2.66
CA ILE A 216 -6.42 -9.73 2.01
C ILE A 216 -7.94 -9.55 1.97
N MET A 217 -8.71 -10.61 1.72
CA MET A 217 -10.18 -10.53 1.69
C MET A 217 -10.75 -10.07 3.04
N LYS A 218 -10.24 -10.65 4.14
CA LYS A 218 -10.63 -10.27 5.50
C LYS A 218 -10.26 -8.83 5.81
N TYR A 219 -9.08 -8.37 5.37
CA TYR A 219 -8.66 -6.99 5.59
C TYR A 219 -9.48 -6.00 4.76
N ALA A 220 -9.77 -6.33 3.51
CA ALA A 220 -10.60 -5.54 2.63
C ALA A 220 -12.04 -5.40 3.16
N ASP A 221 -12.55 -6.38 3.90
CA ASP A 221 -13.84 -6.31 4.59
C ASP A 221 -13.88 -5.38 5.79
N ASN A 222 -12.74 -5.13 6.43
CA ASN A 222 -12.65 -4.16 7.52
C ASN A 222 -12.49 -2.71 7.02
N VAL A 223 -12.15 -2.51 5.75
CA VAL A 223 -12.08 -1.18 5.15
C VAL A 223 -13.51 -0.67 4.95
N GLN A 224 -13.83 0.48 5.56
CA GLN A 224 -15.16 1.07 5.58
C GLN A 224 -15.53 1.77 4.25
N ILE A 225 -15.40 1.03 3.15
CA ILE A 225 -15.76 1.46 1.80
C ILE A 225 -16.75 0.41 1.26
N TRP A 226 -17.91 0.89 0.84
CA TRP A 226 -19.07 0.08 0.44
C TRP A 226 -19.54 0.57 -0.93
N ASP A 227 -20.21 -0.24 -1.73
CA ASP A 227 -20.82 0.26 -2.98
C ASP A 227 -22.07 1.12 -2.67
N ASP A 228 -22.41 2.06 -3.55
CA ASP A 228 -23.56 2.97 -3.34
C ASP A 228 -24.92 2.26 -3.43
N GLU A 229 -24.94 1.06 -4.03
CA GLU A 229 -26.14 0.24 -4.28
C GLU A 229 -26.27 -0.95 -3.30
N ALA A 230 -25.56 -0.95 -2.17
CA ALA A 230 -25.60 -2.02 -1.17
C ALA A 230 -26.86 -2.01 -0.28
#